data_AF-A0A3B9ASC2-F1
#
_entry.id   AF-A0A3B9ASC2-F1
#
_cell.length_a   1.000
_cell.length_b   1.000
_cell.length_c   1.000
_cell.angle_alpha   90.00
_cell.angle_beta   90.00
_cell.angle_gamma   90.00
#
_symmetry.space_group_name_H-M   'P 1'
#
loop_
_entity.id
_entity.type
_entity.pdbx_description
1 polymer ?
#
loop_
_entity_poly.entity_id
_entity_poly.type
_entity_poly.pdbx_seq_one_letter_code
_entity_poly.pdbx_strand_id
1 'polypeptide(L)'
;MKSNYFSKVENKYVFNVSLIFWHIFIGLSSLAIVVSIATFLWCLVPPSERNVEKQPYPEKQLYPEPVKVSLSELKLEEVKQEEALPVPEQVQTAATKTEQPVYEDTKGKTEYENSMNALKNLIPPSKYSWAGAGYWTYPYGERYWMVYKQEKYRQWNVTESDIEEKLKYSYNTADANNYPDKKQILDAFITVVKSLPEEKRLGGLEYLISNVANNVSQSVNICQSLAIVVSKMSNEENIWYINQLASFGKKNKNDGAPFIHFVSAIIDNFDVLQRAKIIEALTNSYYNYFSQNFAKQKEATDLFIPMLTQIKGEYHYKALIQYYGLYLNKNYARDNTITQIENEYQQKIGEIDEQRELERANARMEYKEKKMTKQEYRLKSLMGIGAGILLIVLIATILVFLSIQRSVSKIEEKLSVQNNS
;
A
#
# COMPACT_ATOMS: atom_id res chain seq x y z
N MET A 1 -83.99 43.68 51.41
CA MET A 1 -83.90 43.67 49.93
C MET A 1 -82.58 44.30 49.45
N LYS A 2 -81.42 43.67 49.72
CA LYS A 2 -80.08 44.18 49.31
C LYS A 2 -79.12 43.13 48.70
N SER A 3 -79.43 41.83 48.76
CA SER A 3 -78.59 40.74 48.23
C SER A 3 -78.63 40.60 46.70
N ASN A 4 -79.80 40.79 46.08
CA ASN A 4 -80.01 40.53 44.64
C ASN A 4 -79.32 41.48 43.65
N TYR A 5 -78.74 42.59 44.12
CA TYR A 5 -78.04 43.53 43.22
C TYR A 5 -76.53 43.24 43.18
N PHE A 6 -75.90 42.98 44.32
CA PHE A 6 -74.49 42.59 44.38
C PHE A 6 -74.26 41.24 43.67
N SER A 7 -75.09 40.23 43.93
CA SER A 7 -74.96 38.92 43.27
C SER A 7 -75.12 38.98 41.73
N LYS A 8 -75.90 39.93 41.21
CA LYS A 8 -76.07 40.19 39.77
C LYS A 8 -74.90 40.95 39.15
N VAL A 9 -74.31 41.91 39.85
CA VAL A 9 -73.13 42.63 39.36
C VAL A 9 -71.89 41.73 39.38
N GLU A 10 -71.73 40.95 40.46
CA GLU A 10 -70.65 39.98 40.62
C GLU A 10 -70.72 38.87 39.55
N ASN A 11 -71.88 38.22 39.36
CA ASN A 11 -72.07 37.23 38.28
C ASN A 11 -71.94 37.80 36.85
N LYS A 12 -71.98 39.12 36.64
CA LYS A 12 -71.93 39.72 35.30
C LYS A 12 -70.58 40.36 34.96
N TYR A 13 -69.95 41.03 35.91
CA TYR A 13 -68.64 41.65 35.69
C TYR A 13 -67.47 40.74 36.03
N VAL A 14 -67.48 40.07 37.20
CA VAL A 14 -66.39 39.16 37.57
C VAL A 14 -66.29 38.02 36.57
N PHE A 15 -67.42 37.41 36.19
CA PHE A 15 -67.43 36.32 35.20
C PHE A 15 -67.05 36.76 33.78
N ASN A 16 -67.49 37.93 33.27
CA ASN A 16 -67.12 38.36 31.91
C ASN A 16 -65.67 38.84 31.81
N VAL A 17 -65.16 39.56 32.82
CA VAL A 17 -63.74 39.94 32.87
C VAL A 17 -62.88 38.67 33.02
N SER A 18 -63.28 37.75 33.90
CA SER A 18 -62.64 36.43 34.03
C SER A 18 -62.65 35.66 32.71
N LEU A 19 -63.78 35.63 31.97
CA LEU A 19 -63.87 35.03 30.62
C LEU A 19 -62.88 35.58 29.61
N ILE A 20 -62.67 36.90 29.57
CA ILE A 20 -61.70 37.52 28.65
C ILE A 20 -60.27 37.12 29.04
N PHE A 21 -59.93 37.19 30.33
CA PHE A 21 -58.64 36.71 30.83
C PHE A 21 -58.43 35.21 30.54
N TRP A 22 -59.46 34.36 30.66
CA TRP A 22 -59.36 32.93 30.29
C TRP A 22 -59.04 32.72 28.82
N HIS A 23 -59.70 33.44 27.90
CA HIS A 23 -59.42 33.31 26.47
C HIS A 23 -58.00 33.79 26.12
N ILE A 24 -57.50 34.83 26.79
CA ILE A 24 -56.11 35.29 26.64
C ILE A 24 -55.12 34.25 27.16
N PHE A 25 -55.35 33.67 28.35
CA PHE A 25 -54.49 32.62 28.90
C PHE A 25 -54.48 31.35 28.03
N ILE A 26 -55.65 30.89 27.56
CA ILE A 26 -55.75 29.74 26.65
C ILE A 26 -55.04 30.06 25.33
N GLY A 27 -55.26 31.24 24.74
CA GLY A 27 -54.60 31.67 23.50
C GLY A 27 -53.07 31.71 23.61
N LEU A 28 -52.53 32.30 24.68
CA LEU A 28 -51.09 32.31 24.95
C LEU A 28 -50.52 30.90 25.17
N SER A 29 -51.25 30.03 25.87
CA SER A 29 -50.84 28.64 26.12
C SER A 29 -50.82 27.82 24.83
N SER A 30 -51.85 27.96 23.99
CA SER A 30 -51.92 27.33 22.68
C SER A 30 -50.79 27.82 21.76
N LEU A 31 -50.51 29.13 21.76
CA LEU A 31 -49.39 29.70 20.98
C LEU A 31 -48.04 29.12 21.45
N ALA A 32 -47.81 29.04 22.76
CA ALA A 32 -46.59 28.46 23.32
C ALA A 32 -46.42 26.97 22.95
N ILE A 33 -47.51 26.19 22.94
CA ILE A 33 -47.51 24.80 22.47
C ILE A 33 -47.17 24.73 20.97
N VAL A 34 -47.78 25.56 20.12
CA VAL A 34 -47.53 25.58 18.67
C VAL A 34 -46.07 25.92 18.35
N VAL A 35 -45.52 26.96 19.00
CA VAL A 35 -44.10 27.34 18.85
C VAL A 35 -43.17 26.22 19.34
N SER A 36 -43.53 25.55 20.45
CA SER A 36 -42.75 24.42 20.96
C SER A 36 -42.78 23.22 20.01
N ILE A 37 -43.94 22.87 19.43
CA ILE A 37 -44.06 21.80 18.43
C ILE A 37 -43.25 22.12 17.17
N ALA A 38 -43.36 23.34 16.63
CA ALA A 38 -42.57 23.76 15.46
C ALA A 38 -41.06 23.68 15.72
N THR A 39 -40.63 24.12 16.91
CA THR A 39 -39.22 24.04 17.35
C THR A 39 -38.76 22.59 17.49
N PHE A 40 -39.60 21.72 18.07
CA PHE A 40 -39.31 20.29 18.21
C PHE A 40 -39.12 19.62 16.85
N LEU A 41 -40.02 19.86 15.89
CA LEU A 41 -39.94 19.33 14.53
C LEU A 41 -38.67 19.79 13.80
N TRP A 42 -38.30 21.07 13.91
CA TRP A 42 -37.03 21.58 13.36
C TRP A 42 -35.79 20.93 13.98
N CYS A 43 -35.86 20.54 15.25
CA CYS A 43 -34.77 19.81 15.93
C CYS A 43 -34.64 18.34 15.51
N LEU A 44 -35.65 17.74 14.88
CA LEU A 44 -35.57 16.36 14.36
C LEU A 44 -34.73 16.26 13.08
N VAL A 45 -34.66 17.32 12.28
CA VAL A 45 -33.80 17.36 11.08
C VAL A 45 -32.33 17.41 11.54
N PRO A 46 -31.48 16.42 11.20
CA PRO A 46 -30.08 16.45 11.58
C PRO A 46 -29.36 17.67 10.96
N PRO A 47 -28.41 18.30 11.65
CA PRO A 47 -27.56 19.30 11.01
C PRO A 47 -26.67 18.62 9.96
N SER A 48 -26.29 19.34 8.91
CA SER A 48 -25.30 18.89 7.94
C SER A 48 -23.88 19.26 8.41
N GLU A 49 -22.93 18.36 8.19
CA GLU A 49 -21.50 18.67 8.28
C GLU A 49 -21.07 19.43 7.01
N ARG A 50 -20.22 20.47 7.16
CA ARG A 50 -19.67 21.20 6.02
C ARG A 50 -18.72 20.30 5.24
N ASN A 51 -18.89 20.19 3.93
CA ASN A 51 -17.92 19.49 3.08
C ASN A 51 -16.60 20.29 3.01
N VAL A 52 -15.47 19.59 3.07
CA VAL A 52 -14.12 20.18 3.00
C VAL A 52 -13.42 19.61 1.76
N GLU A 53 -13.48 20.41 0.69
CA GLU A 53 -12.81 20.13 -0.57
C GLU A 53 -11.30 20.22 -0.40
N LYS A 54 -10.55 19.48 -1.25
CA LYS A 54 -9.10 19.53 -1.24
C LYS A 54 -8.64 20.57 -2.26
N GLN A 55 -7.77 21.50 -1.87
CA GLN A 55 -7.08 22.32 -2.87
C GLN A 55 -6.21 21.41 -3.75
N PRO A 56 -6.11 21.67 -5.07
CA PRO A 56 -5.21 20.92 -5.93
C PRO A 56 -3.78 21.08 -5.44
N TYR A 57 -2.99 20.01 -5.51
CA TYR A 57 -1.54 20.12 -5.28
C TYR A 57 -0.92 21.06 -6.34
N PRO A 58 0.13 21.81 -6.00
CA PRO A 58 0.80 22.69 -6.95
C PRO A 58 1.42 21.87 -8.09
N GLU A 59 1.72 22.52 -9.22
CA GLU A 59 2.59 21.91 -10.22
C GLU A 59 4.03 21.86 -9.69
N LYS A 60 4.69 20.71 -9.88
CA LYS A 60 6.10 20.53 -9.53
C LYS A 60 6.97 21.23 -10.55
N GLN A 61 7.96 22.00 -10.09
CA GLN A 61 8.92 22.63 -10.99
C GLN A 61 9.69 21.58 -11.80
N LEU A 62 9.94 21.86 -13.07
CA LEU A 62 10.75 21.01 -13.93
C LEU A 62 12.18 20.95 -13.42
N TYR A 63 12.78 19.76 -13.48
CA TYR A 63 14.19 19.60 -13.12
C TYR A 63 15.09 20.23 -14.18
N PRO A 64 16.20 20.88 -13.77
CA PRO A 64 17.23 21.32 -14.71
C PRO A 64 17.81 20.14 -15.51
N GLU A 65 18.17 20.40 -16.77
CA GLU A 65 18.85 19.45 -17.65
C GLU A 65 20.22 18.99 -17.07
N PRO A 66 20.66 17.75 -17.33
CA PRO A 66 21.95 17.25 -16.86
C PRO A 66 23.13 17.94 -17.57
N VAL A 67 24.12 18.37 -16.79
CA VAL A 67 25.38 18.90 -17.30
C VAL A 67 26.19 17.75 -17.88
N LYS A 68 26.37 17.74 -19.21
CA LYS A 68 27.05 16.66 -19.92
C LYS A 68 28.57 16.69 -19.71
N VAL A 69 29.17 15.51 -19.63
CA VAL A 69 30.62 15.30 -19.72
C VAL A 69 30.99 15.15 -21.21
N SER A 70 32.15 15.64 -21.64
CA SER A 70 32.65 15.42 -23.00
C SER A 70 33.76 14.37 -23.03
N LEU A 71 33.94 13.70 -24.18
CA LEU A 71 34.99 12.69 -24.39
C LEU A 71 36.40 13.19 -24.03
N SER A 72 36.70 14.45 -24.38
CA SER A 72 37.97 15.11 -24.05
C SER A 72 38.27 15.22 -22.54
N GLU A 73 37.25 15.18 -21.69
CA GLU A 73 37.41 15.27 -20.23
C GLU A 73 37.76 13.92 -19.59
N LEU A 74 37.47 12.80 -20.27
CA LEU A 74 37.77 11.46 -19.77
C LEU A 74 39.28 11.15 -19.74
N LYS A 75 40.10 11.93 -20.47
CA LYS A 75 41.57 11.79 -20.54
C LYS A 75 42.02 10.34 -20.81
N LEU A 76 41.32 9.69 -21.73
CA LEU A 76 41.68 8.39 -22.27
C LEU A 76 42.73 8.61 -23.37
N GLU A 77 43.74 7.75 -23.46
CA GLU A 77 44.81 7.89 -24.46
C GLU A 77 44.22 7.69 -25.87
N GLU A 78 44.30 8.73 -26.71
CA GLU A 78 43.61 8.78 -28.01
C GLU A 78 44.27 7.86 -29.06
N VAL A 79 43.53 6.87 -29.58
CA VAL A 79 43.75 6.35 -30.94
C VAL A 79 42.43 5.96 -31.61
N LYS A 80 42.29 6.41 -32.86
CA LYS A 80 41.18 6.32 -33.83
C LYS A 80 40.34 5.02 -33.85
N GLN A 81 39.08 5.21 -34.25
CA GLN A 81 38.07 4.19 -34.57
C GLN A 81 38.37 3.45 -35.89
N GLU A 82 37.88 2.21 -36.00
CA GLU A 82 37.74 1.46 -37.25
C GLU A 82 36.44 0.64 -37.18
N GLU A 83 35.64 0.63 -38.25
CA GLU A 83 34.26 0.11 -38.27
C GLU A 83 34.17 -1.37 -38.67
N ALA A 84 33.10 -2.07 -38.26
CA ALA A 84 32.82 -3.46 -38.66
C ALA A 84 31.32 -3.69 -38.94
N LEU A 85 31.02 -4.61 -39.87
CA LEU A 85 29.67 -4.96 -40.35
C LEU A 85 29.26 -6.42 -39.99
N PRO A 86 27.96 -6.78 -40.01
CA PRO A 86 27.40 -7.87 -39.17
C PRO A 86 27.09 -9.22 -39.88
N VAL A 87 26.59 -10.18 -39.07
CA VAL A 87 26.26 -11.60 -39.39
C VAL A 87 24.73 -11.87 -39.21
N PRO A 88 24.09 -12.81 -39.93
CA PRO A 88 22.66 -13.16 -39.78
C PRO A 88 22.32 -14.51 -39.06
N GLU A 89 21.02 -14.78 -38.88
CA GLU A 89 20.36 -15.57 -37.80
C GLU A 89 20.02 -17.07 -38.06
N GLN A 90 19.36 -17.73 -37.08
CA GLN A 90 18.73 -19.07 -37.13
C GLN A 90 17.23 -19.04 -36.70
N VAL A 91 16.46 -20.12 -36.98
CA VAL A 91 14.97 -20.18 -36.95
C VAL A 91 14.41 -21.22 -35.94
N GLN A 92 13.17 -21.01 -35.44
CA GLN A 92 12.44 -21.84 -34.45
C GLN A 92 11.24 -22.65 -35.02
N THR A 93 10.66 -23.61 -34.26
CA THR A 93 9.22 -24.02 -34.36
C THR A 93 8.69 -24.73 -33.09
N ALA A 94 7.36 -24.93 -32.91
CA ALA A 94 6.72 -25.22 -31.61
C ALA A 94 5.36 -26.02 -31.61
N ALA A 95 4.91 -26.44 -30.40
CA ALA A 95 3.51 -26.76 -29.94
C ALA A 95 2.87 -28.15 -30.31
N THR A 96 1.82 -28.75 -29.66
CA THR A 96 0.86 -28.40 -28.55
C THR A 96 0.13 -29.63 -27.91
N LYS A 97 -0.38 -29.51 -26.65
CA LYS A 97 -1.58 -30.07 -25.89
C LYS A 97 -2.31 -31.42 -26.24
N THR A 98 -3.11 -32.10 -25.37
CA THR A 98 -4.35 -31.65 -24.63
C THR A 98 -4.84 -32.59 -23.46
N GLU A 99 -5.45 -31.99 -22.40
CA GLU A 99 -6.43 -32.40 -21.31
C GLU A 99 -6.79 -33.90 -20.99
N GLN A 100 -6.83 -34.39 -19.72
CA GLN A 100 -7.65 -34.12 -18.48
C GLN A 100 -9.02 -34.85 -18.41
N PRO A 101 -9.69 -35.04 -17.24
CA PRO A 101 -9.39 -34.65 -15.84
C PRO A 101 -9.21 -35.87 -14.89
N VAL A 102 -9.63 -35.88 -13.60
CA VAL A 102 -9.04 -35.34 -12.32
C VAL A 102 -10.07 -35.63 -11.17
N TYR A 103 -9.72 -36.14 -9.96
CA TYR A 103 -9.55 -35.33 -8.72
C TYR A 103 -9.06 -36.11 -7.45
N GLU A 104 -7.94 -35.68 -6.89
CA GLU A 104 -7.69 -35.22 -5.49
C GLU A 104 -6.83 -33.93 -5.67
N ASP A 105 -6.76 -32.96 -4.75
CA ASP A 105 -6.18 -31.64 -5.10
C ASP A 105 -4.67 -31.67 -5.41
N THR A 106 -4.40 -31.70 -6.71
CA THR A 106 -3.10 -31.91 -7.35
C THR A 106 -2.81 -30.82 -8.39
N LYS A 107 -3.55 -29.71 -8.34
CA LYS A 107 -3.57 -28.68 -9.38
C LYS A 107 -2.17 -28.08 -9.61
N GLY A 108 -1.63 -28.24 -10.82
CA GLY A 108 -0.30 -27.77 -11.20
C GLY A 108 0.87 -28.71 -10.86
N LYS A 109 0.62 -29.85 -10.19
CA LYS A 109 1.66 -30.77 -9.71
C LYS A 109 2.41 -31.42 -10.87
N THR A 110 1.69 -31.94 -11.86
CA THR A 110 2.29 -32.58 -13.05
C THR A 110 3.11 -31.56 -13.85
N GLU A 111 2.63 -30.33 -13.97
CA GLU A 111 3.33 -29.26 -14.67
C GLU A 111 4.61 -28.83 -13.93
N TYR A 112 4.60 -28.82 -12.59
CA TYR A 112 5.79 -28.64 -11.76
C TYR A 112 6.77 -29.82 -11.88
N GLU A 113 6.29 -31.06 -11.85
CA GLU A 113 7.10 -32.28 -12.01
C GLU A 113 7.76 -32.34 -13.39
N ASN A 114 7.08 -31.87 -14.44
CA ASN A 114 7.65 -31.73 -15.78
C ASN A 114 8.81 -30.72 -15.79
N SER A 115 8.66 -29.57 -15.13
CA SER A 115 9.77 -28.60 -14.97
C SER A 115 10.91 -29.19 -14.13
N MET A 116 10.63 -29.96 -13.09
CA MET A 116 11.65 -30.67 -12.31
C MET A 116 12.42 -31.70 -13.16
N ASN A 117 11.73 -32.45 -14.02
CA ASN A 117 12.35 -33.37 -14.96
C ASN A 117 13.19 -32.63 -16.01
N ALA A 118 12.73 -31.47 -16.49
CA ALA A 118 13.53 -30.62 -17.37
C ALA A 118 14.82 -30.12 -16.69
N LEU A 119 14.77 -29.73 -15.40
CA LEU A 119 15.97 -29.39 -14.64
C LEU A 119 16.91 -30.59 -14.46
N LYS A 120 16.37 -31.78 -14.12
CA LYS A 120 17.14 -33.03 -13.98
C LYS A 120 17.79 -33.47 -15.30
N ASN A 121 17.19 -33.14 -16.45
CA ASN A 121 17.81 -33.36 -17.76
C ASN A 121 18.92 -32.35 -18.07
N LEU A 122 18.77 -31.09 -17.64
CA LEU A 122 19.79 -30.03 -17.82
C LEU A 122 21.01 -30.19 -16.90
N ILE A 123 20.80 -30.74 -15.71
CA ILE A 123 21.82 -31.00 -14.67
C ILE A 123 21.60 -32.41 -14.10
N PRO A 124 22.07 -33.48 -14.78
CA PRO A 124 21.84 -34.86 -14.34
C PRO A 124 22.35 -35.13 -12.91
N PRO A 125 21.50 -35.59 -11.96
CA PRO A 125 21.93 -35.91 -10.60
C PRO A 125 23.05 -36.97 -10.54
N SER A 126 23.09 -37.86 -11.52
CA SER A 126 24.14 -38.88 -11.69
C SER A 126 25.51 -38.33 -12.08
N LYS A 127 25.57 -37.15 -12.71
CA LYS A 127 26.81 -36.46 -13.11
C LYS A 127 27.23 -35.37 -12.13
N TYR A 128 26.25 -34.68 -11.54
CA TYR A 128 26.47 -33.47 -10.74
C TYR A 128 26.17 -33.62 -9.24
N SER A 129 25.86 -34.83 -8.76
CA SER A 129 25.59 -35.16 -7.35
C SER A 129 24.68 -34.15 -6.64
N TRP A 130 23.37 -34.25 -6.86
CA TRP A 130 22.40 -33.40 -6.15
C TRP A 130 22.31 -33.67 -4.65
N ALA A 131 22.90 -34.77 -4.16
CA ALA A 131 22.88 -35.17 -2.76
C ALA A 131 23.69 -34.20 -1.89
N GLY A 132 23.13 -33.86 -0.73
CA GLY A 132 23.82 -33.08 0.29
C GLY A 132 24.96 -33.84 0.95
N ALA A 133 25.86 -33.10 1.59
CA ALA A 133 26.97 -33.65 2.37
C ALA A 133 26.70 -33.55 3.88
N GLY A 134 27.37 -34.41 4.64
CA GLY A 134 27.29 -34.40 6.09
C GLY A 134 28.20 -35.45 6.73
N TYR A 135 28.17 -35.52 8.05
CA TYR A 135 28.88 -36.52 8.82
C TYR A 135 28.04 -37.04 9.98
N TRP A 136 28.25 -38.30 10.35
CA TRP A 136 27.65 -38.87 11.55
C TRP A 136 28.44 -38.41 12.77
N THR A 137 27.75 -37.80 13.74
CA THR A 137 28.25 -37.74 15.13
C THR A 137 27.61 -38.83 15.97
N TYR A 138 28.31 -39.22 17.04
CA TYR A 138 27.85 -40.24 17.97
C TYR A 138 27.81 -39.62 19.38
N PRO A 139 26.70 -38.98 19.80
CA PRO A 139 26.62 -38.25 21.06
C PRO A 139 26.95 -39.09 22.31
N TYR A 140 26.79 -40.42 22.20
CA TYR A 140 27.06 -41.40 23.26
C TYR A 140 28.31 -42.26 22.98
N GLY A 141 29.06 -41.96 21.91
CA GLY A 141 30.22 -42.72 21.44
C GLY A 141 29.87 -43.80 20.41
N GLU A 142 30.69 -43.92 19.36
CA GLU A 142 30.44 -44.77 18.18
C GLU A 142 30.19 -46.25 18.51
N ARG A 143 30.83 -46.77 19.57
CA ARG A 143 30.63 -48.15 20.05
C ARG A 143 29.16 -48.47 20.36
N TYR A 144 28.37 -47.51 20.85
CA TYR A 144 26.94 -47.73 21.11
C TYR A 144 26.13 -47.88 19.82
N TRP A 145 26.46 -47.10 18.78
CA TRP A 145 25.89 -47.30 17.45
C TRP A 145 26.29 -48.67 16.88
N MET A 146 27.56 -49.05 16.93
CA MET A 146 28.05 -50.32 16.39
C MET A 146 27.39 -51.55 17.04
N VAL A 147 27.17 -51.51 18.36
CA VAL A 147 26.56 -52.62 19.12
C VAL A 147 25.04 -52.65 18.97
N TYR A 148 24.35 -51.53 19.19
CA TYR A 148 22.89 -51.51 19.32
C TYR A 148 22.15 -51.15 18.02
N LYS A 149 22.81 -50.48 17.06
CA LYS A 149 22.25 -50.01 15.78
C LYS A 149 20.92 -49.24 15.90
N GLN A 150 20.73 -48.49 17.00
CA GLN A 150 19.57 -47.63 17.20
C GLN A 150 19.92 -46.18 16.82
N GLU A 151 19.03 -45.52 16.06
CA GLU A 151 19.28 -44.16 15.56
C GLU A 151 19.59 -43.14 16.67
N LYS A 152 19.03 -43.29 17.87
CA LYS A 152 19.35 -42.42 19.02
C LYS A 152 20.84 -42.35 19.41
N TYR A 153 21.68 -43.27 18.91
CA TYR A 153 23.12 -43.31 19.16
C TYR A 153 23.97 -42.63 18.07
N ARG A 154 23.36 -42.18 16.96
CA ARG A 154 24.03 -41.41 15.91
C ARG A 154 23.17 -40.23 15.46
N GLN A 155 23.79 -39.17 14.99
CA GLN A 155 23.09 -38.02 14.44
C GLN A 155 23.76 -37.62 13.13
N TRP A 156 22.97 -37.50 12.06
CA TRP A 156 23.46 -36.97 10.79
C TRP A 156 23.51 -35.45 10.91
N ASN A 157 24.71 -34.89 10.87
CA ASN A 157 24.91 -33.45 10.79
C ASN A 157 25.13 -33.08 9.33
N VAL A 158 24.13 -32.41 8.76
CA VAL A 158 24.19 -31.86 7.40
C VAL A 158 25.26 -30.76 7.39
N THR A 159 26.26 -30.90 6.53
CA THR A 159 27.22 -29.83 6.21
C THR A 159 26.82 -29.08 4.95
N GLU A 160 26.07 -29.73 4.06
CA GLU A 160 25.51 -29.12 2.86
C GLU A 160 24.15 -29.75 2.55
N SER A 161 23.12 -28.92 2.38
CA SER A 161 21.78 -29.36 1.96
C SER A 161 21.75 -29.84 0.51
N ASP A 162 20.91 -30.84 0.24
CA ASP A 162 20.69 -31.32 -1.13
C ASP A 162 19.96 -30.27 -2.00
N ILE A 163 20.01 -30.42 -3.32
CA ILE A 163 19.42 -29.45 -4.26
C ILE A 163 17.89 -29.34 -4.11
N GLU A 164 17.20 -30.42 -3.74
CA GLU A 164 15.74 -30.39 -3.54
C GLU A 164 15.36 -29.68 -2.23
N GLU A 165 16.16 -29.79 -1.17
CA GLU A 165 16.05 -29.02 0.07
C GLU A 165 16.38 -27.54 -0.14
N LYS A 166 17.50 -27.24 -0.82
CA LYS A 166 17.86 -25.87 -1.26
C LYS A 166 16.70 -25.24 -2.06
N LEU A 167 16.07 -25.99 -2.97
CA LEU A 167 14.87 -25.54 -3.72
C LEU A 167 13.65 -25.34 -2.81
N LYS A 168 13.31 -26.27 -1.91
CA LYS A 168 12.21 -26.11 -0.94
C LYS A 168 12.37 -24.84 -0.10
N TYR A 169 13.58 -24.56 0.38
CA TYR A 169 13.88 -23.33 1.10
C TYR A 169 13.66 -22.08 0.22
N SER A 170 14.03 -22.14 -1.06
CA SER A 170 13.79 -21.02 -1.99
C SER A 170 12.30 -20.75 -2.23
N TYR A 171 11.48 -21.81 -2.37
CA TYR A 171 10.03 -21.65 -2.53
C TYR A 171 9.38 -21.05 -1.29
N ASN A 172 9.77 -21.50 -0.09
CA ASN A 172 9.30 -20.93 1.17
C ASN A 172 9.71 -19.45 1.32
N THR A 173 10.94 -19.10 0.90
CA THR A 173 11.43 -17.71 0.91
C THR A 173 10.61 -16.81 -0.01
N ALA A 174 10.17 -17.33 -1.16
CA ALA A 174 9.40 -16.60 -2.16
C ALA A 174 7.87 -16.65 -1.95
N ASP A 175 7.39 -17.18 -0.81
CA ASP A 175 5.98 -17.45 -0.50
C ASP A 175 5.24 -18.32 -1.55
N ALA A 176 6.00 -19.14 -2.27
CA ALA A 176 5.52 -20.02 -3.34
C ALA A 176 4.93 -21.31 -2.75
N ASN A 177 3.76 -21.20 -2.10
CA ASN A 177 3.17 -22.31 -1.35
C ASN A 177 2.55 -23.40 -2.24
N ASN A 178 1.99 -23.03 -3.40
CA ASN A 178 1.32 -23.94 -4.35
C ASN A 178 2.24 -24.41 -5.51
N TYR A 179 1.83 -25.45 -6.25
CA TYR A 179 2.62 -25.98 -7.37
C TYR A 179 2.79 -25.02 -8.56
N PRO A 180 1.75 -24.26 -9.01
CA PRO A 180 1.91 -23.23 -10.03
C PRO A 180 3.02 -22.21 -9.74
N ASP A 181 3.10 -21.70 -8.51
CA ASP A 181 4.11 -20.71 -8.12
C ASP A 181 5.51 -21.31 -8.05
N LYS A 182 5.64 -22.52 -7.49
CA LYS A 182 6.89 -23.30 -7.50
C LYS A 182 7.38 -23.54 -8.93
N LYS A 183 6.46 -23.85 -9.85
CA LYS A 183 6.75 -24.02 -11.28
C LYS A 183 7.25 -22.72 -11.92
N GLN A 184 6.62 -21.58 -11.64
CA GLN A 184 7.07 -20.29 -12.19
C GLN A 184 8.51 -19.96 -11.80
N ILE A 185 8.88 -20.17 -10.53
CA ILE A 185 10.26 -19.98 -10.05
C ILE A 185 11.21 -20.97 -10.74
N LEU A 186 10.84 -22.25 -10.80
CA LEU A 186 11.67 -23.31 -11.38
C LEU A 186 11.90 -23.12 -12.89
N ASP A 187 10.87 -22.73 -13.65
CA ASP A 187 10.99 -22.38 -15.08
C ASP A 187 11.88 -21.16 -15.31
N ALA A 188 11.83 -20.19 -14.41
CA ALA A 188 12.66 -19.00 -14.47
C ALA A 188 14.13 -19.36 -14.21
N PHE A 189 14.42 -20.22 -13.24
CA PHE A 189 15.76 -20.77 -13.02
C PHE A 189 16.26 -21.57 -14.23
N ILE A 190 15.44 -22.48 -14.76
CA ILE A 190 15.74 -23.24 -15.98
C ILE A 190 16.05 -22.32 -17.17
N THR A 191 15.36 -21.18 -17.28
CA THR A 191 15.54 -20.22 -18.38
C THR A 191 16.88 -19.49 -18.32
N VAL A 192 17.44 -19.26 -17.13
CA VAL A 192 18.83 -18.77 -16.98
C VAL A 192 19.82 -19.91 -17.23
N VAL A 193 19.62 -21.05 -16.56
CA VAL A 193 20.56 -22.18 -16.53
C VAL A 193 20.77 -22.82 -17.91
N LYS A 194 19.72 -22.96 -18.73
CA LYS A 194 19.82 -23.55 -20.07
C LYS A 194 20.76 -22.76 -21.01
N SER A 195 20.93 -21.46 -20.74
CA SER A 195 21.78 -20.55 -21.52
C SER A 195 23.25 -20.61 -21.12
N LEU A 196 23.61 -21.42 -20.13
CA LEU A 196 24.99 -21.61 -19.67
C LEU A 196 25.63 -22.87 -20.28
N PRO A 197 26.97 -22.85 -20.47
CA PRO A 197 27.77 -24.05 -20.68
C PRO A 197 27.50 -25.10 -19.60
N GLU A 198 27.50 -26.39 -19.97
CA GLU A 198 27.00 -27.48 -19.12
C GLU A 198 27.71 -27.54 -17.75
N GLU A 199 29.02 -27.37 -17.76
CA GLU A 199 29.91 -27.32 -16.60
C GLU A 199 29.66 -26.14 -15.65
N LYS A 200 28.93 -25.10 -16.09
CA LYS A 200 28.57 -23.93 -15.26
C LYS A 200 27.13 -23.98 -14.73
N ARG A 201 26.30 -24.93 -15.20
CA ARG A 201 24.85 -24.98 -14.89
C ARG A 201 24.54 -25.18 -13.41
N LEU A 202 25.29 -26.03 -12.71
CA LEU A 202 25.08 -26.26 -11.28
C LEU A 202 25.36 -24.99 -10.46
N GLY A 203 26.53 -24.39 -10.60
CA GLY A 203 26.85 -23.13 -9.90
C GLY A 203 25.90 -21.99 -10.26
N GLY A 204 25.44 -21.92 -11.51
CA GLY A 204 24.40 -21.00 -11.95
C GLY A 204 23.07 -21.22 -11.21
N LEU A 205 22.62 -22.47 -11.11
CA LEU A 205 21.42 -22.83 -10.34
C LEU A 205 21.56 -22.46 -8.85
N GLU A 206 22.71 -22.75 -8.23
CA GLU A 206 22.93 -22.47 -6.81
C GLU A 206 22.94 -20.97 -6.50
N TYR A 207 23.50 -20.14 -7.39
CA TYR A 207 23.40 -18.69 -7.29
C TYR A 207 21.95 -18.19 -7.37
N LEU A 208 21.12 -18.78 -8.23
CA LEU A 208 19.71 -18.39 -8.38
C LEU A 208 18.88 -18.81 -7.16
N ILE A 209 19.06 -20.05 -6.68
CA ILE A 209 18.41 -20.57 -5.47
C ILE A 209 18.74 -19.70 -4.25
N SER A 210 20.03 -19.41 -4.03
CA SER A 210 20.51 -18.62 -2.89
C SER A 210 19.98 -17.18 -2.90
N ASN A 211 19.74 -16.63 -4.10
CA ASN A 211 19.31 -15.25 -4.31
C ASN A 211 17.86 -15.11 -4.77
N VAL A 212 17.00 -16.09 -4.50
CA VAL A 212 15.54 -15.92 -4.68
C VAL A 212 15.04 -14.72 -3.87
N ALA A 213 14.08 -13.97 -4.42
CA ALA A 213 13.46 -12.82 -3.76
C ALA A 213 12.22 -13.24 -2.96
N ASN A 214 11.75 -12.37 -2.06
CA ASN A 214 10.68 -12.68 -1.10
C ASN A 214 9.26 -12.74 -1.72
N ASN A 215 9.15 -12.89 -3.03
CA ASN A 215 7.90 -13.15 -3.76
C ASN A 215 8.20 -13.76 -5.14
N VAL A 216 7.23 -14.49 -5.67
CA VAL A 216 7.29 -15.17 -6.98
C VAL A 216 7.59 -14.20 -8.13
N SER A 217 6.79 -13.14 -8.26
CA SER A 217 6.85 -12.20 -9.40
C SER A 217 8.21 -11.51 -9.53
N GLN A 218 8.76 -10.99 -8.44
CA GLN A 218 10.09 -10.38 -8.41
C GLN A 218 11.17 -11.40 -8.79
N SER A 219 11.09 -12.62 -8.26
CA SER A 219 12.05 -13.69 -8.59
C SER A 219 12.03 -14.06 -10.07
N VAL A 220 10.83 -14.16 -10.67
CA VAL A 220 10.64 -14.41 -12.10
C VAL A 220 11.19 -13.26 -12.94
N ASN A 221 10.86 -12.01 -12.63
CA ASN A 221 11.30 -10.83 -13.39
C ASN A 221 12.84 -10.64 -13.35
N ILE A 222 13.46 -10.93 -12.19
CA ILE A 222 14.93 -10.98 -12.03
C ILE A 222 15.51 -12.03 -12.97
N CYS A 223 15.02 -13.27 -12.93
CA CYS A 223 15.55 -14.37 -13.73
C CYS A 223 15.34 -14.17 -15.24
N GLN A 224 14.19 -13.61 -15.66
CA GLN A 224 13.93 -13.27 -17.07
C GLN A 224 14.96 -12.25 -17.60
N SER A 225 15.18 -11.16 -16.86
CA SER A 225 16.15 -10.13 -17.24
C SER A 225 17.59 -10.68 -17.20
N LEU A 226 17.89 -11.52 -16.21
CA LEU A 226 19.20 -12.15 -16.05
C LEU A 226 19.50 -13.17 -17.15
N ALA A 227 18.51 -13.90 -17.67
CA ALA A 227 18.69 -14.78 -18.82
C ALA A 227 19.09 -14.02 -20.09
N ILE A 228 18.54 -12.81 -20.29
CA ILE A 228 18.93 -11.91 -21.39
C ILE A 228 20.38 -11.44 -21.19
N VAL A 229 20.76 -11.03 -19.97
CA VAL A 229 22.16 -10.70 -19.66
C VAL A 229 23.09 -11.88 -19.99
N VAL A 230 22.80 -13.08 -19.48
CA VAL A 230 23.59 -14.30 -19.71
C VAL A 230 23.78 -14.58 -21.21
N SER A 231 22.73 -14.46 -22.03
CA SER A 231 22.85 -14.64 -23.49
C SER A 231 23.73 -13.62 -24.21
N LYS A 232 24.04 -12.49 -23.56
CA LYS A 232 24.92 -11.44 -24.07
C LYS A 232 26.34 -11.50 -23.48
N MET A 233 26.65 -12.48 -22.64
CA MET A 233 27.99 -12.65 -22.07
C MET A 233 28.89 -13.50 -22.97
N SER A 234 30.19 -13.32 -22.84
CA SER A 234 31.19 -14.29 -23.27
C SER A 234 30.95 -15.64 -22.59
N ASN A 235 31.34 -16.73 -23.27
CA ASN A 235 31.51 -18.05 -22.65
C ASN A 235 32.79 -18.08 -21.77
N GLU A 236 32.95 -17.08 -20.90
CA GLU A 236 34.07 -16.94 -19.97
C GLU A 236 34.02 -18.01 -18.86
N GLU A 237 35.18 -18.29 -18.27
CA GLU A 237 35.28 -19.27 -17.18
C GLU A 237 34.44 -18.92 -15.94
N ASN A 238 34.08 -17.65 -15.73
CA ASN A 238 33.52 -17.17 -14.48
C ASN A 238 32.12 -16.54 -14.61
N ILE A 239 31.15 -17.19 -13.97
CA ILE A 239 29.74 -16.80 -13.93
C ILE A 239 29.35 -15.97 -12.68
N TRP A 240 30.32 -15.44 -11.93
CA TRP A 240 30.11 -14.66 -10.70
C TRP A 240 29.14 -13.47 -10.85
N TYR A 241 29.05 -12.88 -12.05
CA TYR A 241 28.12 -11.79 -12.36
C TYR A 241 26.64 -12.20 -12.18
N ILE A 242 26.32 -13.49 -12.33
CA ILE A 242 24.98 -14.05 -12.08
C ILE A 242 24.63 -13.92 -10.59
N ASN A 243 25.56 -14.30 -9.71
CA ASN A 243 25.39 -14.15 -8.26
C ASN A 243 25.22 -12.67 -7.88
N GLN A 244 26.03 -11.78 -8.46
CA GLN A 244 25.95 -10.35 -8.21
C GLN A 244 24.60 -9.76 -8.61
N LEU A 245 24.15 -9.98 -9.85
CA LEU A 245 22.87 -9.45 -10.33
C LEU A 245 21.69 -10.07 -9.59
N ALA A 246 21.68 -11.38 -9.34
CA ALA A 246 20.61 -12.02 -8.56
C ALA A 246 20.57 -11.47 -7.12
N SER A 247 21.73 -11.34 -6.46
CA SER A 247 21.83 -10.76 -5.11
C SER A 247 21.41 -9.29 -5.08
N PHE A 248 21.76 -8.51 -6.10
CA PHE A 248 21.32 -7.13 -6.26
C PHE A 248 19.79 -7.03 -6.41
N GLY A 249 19.20 -7.88 -7.26
CA GLY A 249 17.75 -7.97 -7.47
C GLY A 249 16.97 -8.35 -6.22
N LYS A 250 17.53 -9.27 -5.40
CA LYS A 250 16.98 -9.66 -4.09
C LYS A 250 17.04 -8.53 -3.07
N LYS A 251 18.18 -7.84 -2.96
CA LYS A 251 18.43 -6.80 -1.95
C LYS A 251 17.63 -5.52 -2.20
N ASN A 252 17.48 -5.10 -3.47
CA ASN A 252 16.81 -3.86 -3.84
C ASN A 252 15.38 -4.15 -4.31
N LYS A 253 14.40 -4.09 -3.39
CA LYS A 253 13.00 -4.45 -3.69
C LYS A 253 12.38 -3.63 -4.85
N ASN A 254 12.66 -2.33 -4.89
CA ASN A 254 12.07 -1.42 -5.88
C ASN A 254 12.93 -1.36 -7.16
N ASP A 255 14.23 -1.14 -6.98
CA ASP A 255 15.14 -0.84 -8.10
C ASP A 255 15.79 -2.11 -8.70
N GLY A 256 15.79 -3.24 -7.99
CA GLY A 256 16.54 -4.44 -8.35
C GLY A 256 16.16 -5.05 -9.70
N ALA A 257 14.87 -5.31 -9.93
CA ALA A 257 14.41 -5.83 -11.21
C ALA A 257 14.52 -4.81 -12.36
N PRO A 258 14.09 -3.52 -12.20
CA PRO A 258 14.34 -2.48 -13.20
C PRO A 258 15.81 -2.29 -13.56
N PHE A 259 16.73 -2.38 -12.60
CA PHE A 259 18.17 -2.28 -12.81
C PHE A 259 18.69 -3.44 -13.66
N ILE A 260 18.35 -4.69 -13.34
CA ILE A 260 18.82 -5.85 -14.12
C ILE A 260 18.21 -5.82 -15.54
N HIS A 261 16.96 -5.38 -15.67
CA HIS A 261 16.35 -5.15 -16.98
C HIS A 261 17.12 -4.10 -17.79
N PHE A 262 17.47 -2.98 -17.17
CA PHE A 262 18.31 -1.95 -17.79
C PHE A 262 19.69 -2.47 -18.20
N VAL A 263 20.40 -3.19 -17.32
CA VAL A 263 21.66 -3.88 -17.66
C VAL A 263 21.46 -4.79 -18.87
N SER A 264 20.38 -5.58 -18.91
CA SER A 264 20.08 -6.47 -20.05
C SER A 264 19.87 -5.73 -21.37
N ALA A 265 19.40 -4.48 -21.33
CA ALA A 265 19.18 -3.64 -22.50
C ALA A 265 20.45 -2.94 -23.01
N ILE A 266 21.47 -2.74 -22.16
CA ILE A 266 22.66 -1.95 -22.51
C ILE A 266 23.95 -2.77 -22.64
N ILE A 267 24.03 -3.96 -22.06
CA ILE A 267 25.30 -4.69 -21.85
C ILE A 267 26.01 -5.08 -23.16
N ASP A 268 25.26 -5.20 -24.26
CA ASP A 268 25.76 -5.45 -25.62
C ASP A 268 26.52 -4.27 -26.24
N ASN A 269 26.24 -3.04 -25.83
CA ASN A 269 27.01 -1.84 -26.25
C ASN A 269 28.45 -1.86 -25.75
N PHE A 270 28.75 -2.67 -24.74
CA PHE A 270 30.07 -2.82 -24.16
C PHE A 270 30.83 -3.98 -24.81
N ASP A 271 32.15 -3.86 -24.90
CA ASP A 271 33.05 -4.94 -25.34
C ASP A 271 32.85 -6.21 -24.51
N VAL A 272 32.78 -7.35 -25.20
CA VAL A 272 32.38 -8.63 -24.60
C VAL A 272 33.29 -9.04 -23.44
N LEU A 273 34.61 -8.75 -23.50
CA LEU A 273 35.60 -9.09 -22.48
C LEU A 273 35.58 -8.13 -21.29
N GLN A 274 34.83 -7.02 -21.39
CA GLN A 274 34.61 -6.08 -20.29
C GLN A 274 33.25 -6.26 -19.61
N ARG A 275 32.27 -6.94 -20.23
CA ARG A 275 30.87 -7.00 -19.75
C ARG A 275 30.75 -7.41 -18.27
N ALA A 276 31.55 -8.36 -17.80
CA ALA A 276 31.53 -8.77 -16.39
C ALA A 276 31.99 -7.63 -15.46
N LYS A 277 33.05 -6.90 -15.81
CA LYS A 277 33.54 -5.73 -15.07
C LYS A 277 32.60 -4.54 -15.18
N ILE A 278 31.90 -4.38 -16.32
CA ILE A 278 30.84 -3.38 -16.47
C ILE A 278 29.70 -3.66 -15.50
N ILE A 279 29.25 -4.93 -15.38
CA ILE A 279 28.26 -5.32 -14.36
C ILE A 279 28.77 -4.95 -12.95
N GLU A 280 30.05 -5.20 -12.65
CA GLU A 280 30.68 -4.78 -11.39
C GLU A 280 30.62 -3.25 -11.16
N ALA A 281 31.02 -2.47 -12.16
CA ALA A 281 30.99 -1.02 -12.10
C ALA A 281 29.57 -0.51 -11.89
N LEU A 282 28.58 -1.10 -12.56
CA LEU A 282 27.18 -0.73 -12.42
C LEU A 282 26.65 -1.06 -11.02
N THR A 283 26.86 -2.28 -10.51
CA THR A 283 26.35 -2.68 -9.17
C THR A 283 27.05 -1.92 -8.05
N ASN A 284 28.37 -1.70 -8.14
CA ASN A 284 29.11 -0.95 -7.14
C ASN A 284 28.80 0.56 -7.17
N SER A 285 28.66 1.16 -8.35
CA SER A 285 28.37 2.60 -8.46
C SER A 285 26.98 2.95 -7.92
N TYR A 286 25.99 2.07 -8.06
CA TYR A 286 24.66 2.25 -7.46
C TYR A 286 24.75 2.59 -5.97
N TYR A 287 25.51 1.82 -5.19
CA TYR A 287 25.69 2.07 -3.76
C TYR A 287 26.66 3.22 -3.48
N ASN A 288 27.82 3.22 -4.14
CA ASN A 288 28.96 4.07 -3.74
C ASN A 288 28.91 5.49 -4.32
N TYR A 289 28.34 5.65 -5.51
CA TYR A 289 28.38 6.90 -6.29
C TYR A 289 26.99 7.53 -6.46
N PHE A 290 25.96 6.71 -6.62
CA PHE A 290 24.58 7.16 -6.84
C PHE A 290 23.70 7.05 -5.59
N SER A 291 24.25 6.64 -4.44
CA SER A 291 23.54 6.59 -3.14
C SER A 291 22.18 5.86 -3.21
N GLN A 292 22.14 4.75 -3.93
CA GLN A 292 20.94 3.93 -4.18
C GLN A 292 19.85 4.62 -5.02
N ASN A 293 20.22 5.60 -5.86
CA ASN A 293 19.33 6.24 -6.83
C ASN A 293 19.55 5.66 -8.24
N PHE A 294 18.78 4.62 -8.59
CA PHE A 294 18.86 4.00 -9.92
C PHE A 294 18.53 4.99 -11.06
N ALA A 295 17.55 5.88 -10.89
CA ALA A 295 17.15 6.80 -11.95
C ALA A 295 18.30 7.74 -12.37
N LYS A 296 19.05 8.27 -11.39
CA LYS A 296 20.23 9.12 -11.64
C LYS A 296 21.38 8.33 -12.27
N GLN A 297 21.60 7.08 -11.85
CA GLN A 297 22.59 6.22 -12.48
C GLN A 297 22.22 5.91 -13.93
N LYS A 298 20.95 5.62 -14.19
CA LYS A 298 20.42 5.36 -15.54
C LYS A 298 20.64 6.58 -16.44
N GLU A 299 20.26 7.78 -15.99
CA GLU A 299 20.51 9.05 -16.69
C GLU A 299 21.99 9.23 -17.04
N ALA A 300 22.90 9.01 -16.08
CA ALA A 300 24.33 9.09 -16.32
C ALA A 300 24.82 8.05 -17.36
N THR A 301 24.32 6.81 -17.27
CA THR A 301 24.70 5.71 -18.17
C THR A 301 24.18 5.93 -19.59
N ASP A 302 22.92 6.36 -19.75
CA ASP A 302 22.30 6.66 -21.04
C ASP A 302 23.06 7.77 -21.78
N LEU A 303 23.56 8.78 -21.04
CA LEU A 303 24.41 9.84 -21.60
C LEU A 303 25.81 9.35 -21.98
N PHE A 304 26.33 8.30 -21.33
CA PHE A 304 27.64 7.72 -21.62
C PHE A 304 27.61 6.74 -22.81
N ILE A 305 26.55 5.95 -23.00
CA ILE A 305 26.48 4.91 -24.04
C ILE A 305 26.85 5.42 -25.45
N PRO A 306 26.37 6.58 -25.94
CA PRO A 306 26.77 7.12 -27.24
C PRO A 306 28.29 7.34 -27.40
N MET A 307 29.00 7.60 -26.30
CA MET A 307 30.45 7.83 -26.27
C MET A 307 31.26 6.54 -26.49
N LEU A 308 30.69 5.36 -26.20
CA LEU A 308 31.37 4.07 -26.36
C LEU A 308 31.86 3.83 -27.80
N THR A 309 31.16 4.37 -28.79
CA THR A 309 31.55 4.32 -30.21
C THR A 309 32.95 4.88 -30.48
N GLN A 310 33.40 5.84 -29.68
CA GLN A 310 34.67 6.55 -29.80
C GLN A 310 35.73 6.08 -28.79
N ILE A 311 35.43 5.03 -28.00
CA ILE A 311 36.31 4.48 -26.96
C ILE A 311 36.61 3.03 -27.33
N LYS A 312 37.90 2.64 -27.33
CA LYS A 312 38.27 1.23 -27.57
C LYS A 312 37.67 0.32 -26.51
N GLY A 313 37.22 -0.86 -26.94
CA GLY A 313 36.54 -1.86 -26.10
C GLY A 313 37.24 -2.14 -24.77
N GLU A 314 38.57 -2.35 -24.82
CA GLU A 314 39.42 -2.60 -23.65
C GLU A 314 39.37 -1.52 -22.55
N TYR A 315 39.02 -0.27 -22.90
CA TYR A 315 38.93 0.85 -21.96
C TYR A 315 37.52 1.15 -21.47
N HIS A 316 36.48 0.48 -21.97
CA HIS A 316 35.07 0.76 -21.65
C HIS A 316 34.81 0.81 -20.13
N TYR A 317 35.37 -0.14 -19.36
CA TYR A 317 35.24 -0.18 -17.90
C TYR A 317 35.88 1.03 -17.19
N LYS A 318 37.12 1.36 -17.56
CA LYS A 318 37.86 2.51 -17.00
C LYS A 318 37.15 3.82 -17.33
N ALA A 319 36.70 3.97 -18.57
CA ALA A 319 35.97 5.11 -19.06
C ALA A 319 34.64 5.33 -18.33
N LEU A 320 33.86 4.27 -18.07
CA LEU A 320 32.60 4.34 -17.34
C LEU A 320 32.79 4.88 -15.91
N ILE A 321 33.80 4.38 -15.18
CA ILE A 321 34.10 4.83 -13.82
C ILE A 321 34.57 6.29 -13.80
N GLN A 322 35.46 6.67 -14.72
CA GLN A 322 35.89 8.07 -14.87
C GLN A 322 34.73 9.00 -15.23
N TYR A 323 33.85 8.56 -16.13
CA TYR A 323 32.65 9.28 -16.53
C TYR A 323 31.73 9.55 -15.33
N TYR A 324 31.44 8.54 -14.50
CA TYR A 324 30.60 8.74 -13.31
C TYR A 324 31.18 9.75 -12.32
N GLY A 325 32.49 9.70 -12.06
CA GLY A 325 33.15 10.67 -11.19
C GLY A 325 33.03 12.11 -11.70
N LEU A 326 33.23 12.32 -13.02
CA LEU A 326 33.09 13.63 -13.65
C LEU A 326 31.62 14.10 -13.72
N TYR A 327 30.70 13.18 -14.05
CA TYR A 327 29.27 13.44 -14.13
C TYR A 327 28.72 13.94 -12.80
N LEU A 328 29.04 13.25 -11.70
CA LEU A 328 28.59 13.62 -10.37
C LEU A 328 29.18 14.94 -9.88
N ASN A 329 30.46 15.19 -10.18
CA ASN A 329 31.09 16.47 -9.85
C ASN A 329 30.40 17.64 -10.59
N LYS A 330 30.22 17.52 -11.91
CA LYS A 330 29.54 18.53 -12.74
C LYS A 330 28.08 18.75 -12.35
N ASN A 331 27.36 17.71 -11.95
CA ASN A 331 25.94 17.79 -11.61
C ASN A 331 25.68 18.08 -10.13
N TYR A 332 26.70 18.19 -9.27
CA TYR A 332 26.52 18.45 -7.83
C TYR A 332 25.60 19.65 -7.53
N ALA A 333 25.79 20.78 -8.23
CA ALA A 333 24.93 21.96 -8.06
C ALA A 333 23.49 21.71 -8.55
N ARG A 334 23.33 21.01 -9.68
CA ARG A 334 22.04 20.59 -10.24
C ARG A 334 21.28 19.68 -9.28
N ASP A 335 21.98 18.70 -8.68
CA ASP A 335 21.42 17.76 -7.72
C ASP A 335 20.90 18.45 -6.45
N ASN A 336 21.64 19.46 -5.97
CA ASN A 336 21.18 20.31 -4.86
C ASN A 336 19.91 21.09 -5.24
N THR A 337 19.81 21.62 -6.47
CA THR A 337 18.60 22.28 -6.96
C THR A 337 17.42 21.31 -7.10
N ILE A 338 17.63 20.09 -7.61
CA ILE A 338 16.58 19.05 -7.67
C ILE A 338 16.09 18.67 -6.27
N THR A 339 17.01 18.55 -5.31
CA THR A 339 16.69 18.26 -3.90
C THR A 339 15.88 19.40 -3.28
N GLN A 340 16.22 20.66 -3.57
CA GLN A 340 15.44 21.82 -3.15
C GLN A 340 14.02 21.81 -3.76
N ILE A 341 13.89 21.55 -5.06
CA ILE A 341 12.59 21.46 -5.75
C ILE A 341 11.71 20.36 -5.13
N GLU A 342 12.28 19.20 -4.80
CA GLU A 342 11.54 18.14 -4.10
C GLU A 342 11.09 18.59 -2.71
N ASN A 343 11.99 19.16 -1.90
CA ASN A 343 11.66 19.61 -0.55
C ASN A 343 10.57 20.69 -0.55
N GLU A 344 10.67 21.70 -1.42
CA GLU A 344 9.64 22.73 -1.58
C GLU A 344 8.29 22.17 -2.05
N TYR A 345 8.31 21.15 -2.91
CA TYR A 345 7.11 20.48 -3.40
C TYR A 345 6.43 19.65 -2.31
N GLN A 346 7.19 18.85 -1.56
CA GLN A 346 6.68 18.05 -0.45
C GLN A 346 6.18 18.93 0.71
N GLN A 347 6.86 20.06 0.98
CA GLN A 347 6.40 21.04 1.97
C GLN A 347 5.01 21.59 1.59
N LYS A 348 4.82 22.04 0.34
CA LYS A 348 3.52 22.57 -0.12
C LYS A 348 2.41 21.51 -0.11
N ILE A 349 2.73 20.25 -0.41
CA ILE A 349 1.79 19.13 -0.23
C ILE A 349 1.39 18.99 1.24
N GLY A 350 2.38 19.00 2.15
CA GLY A 350 2.16 18.93 3.59
C GLY A 350 1.27 20.06 4.11
N GLU A 351 1.56 21.30 3.72
CA GLU A 351 0.77 22.49 4.08
C GLU A 351 -0.69 22.37 3.62
N ILE A 352 -0.94 21.90 2.38
CA ILE A 352 -2.29 21.69 1.85
C ILE A 352 -3.04 20.60 2.62
N ASP A 353 -2.37 19.48 2.94
CA ASP A 353 -3.00 18.37 3.66
C ASP A 353 -3.22 18.68 5.14
N GLU A 354 -2.31 19.42 5.80
CA GLU A 354 -2.49 19.94 7.16
C GLU A 354 -3.65 20.93 7.24
N GLN A 355 -3.70 21.92 6.34
CA GLN A 355 -4.82 22.87 6.27
C GLN A 355 -6.15 22.12 6.08
N ARG A 356 -6.20 21.10 5.23
CA ARG A 356 -7.41 20.31 5.00
C ARG A 356 -7.86 19.55 6.25
N GLU A 357 -6.94 18.95 7.00
CA GLU A 357 -7.29 18.27 8.26
C GLU A 357 -7.73 19.24 9.35
N LEU A 358 -7.15 20.45 9.40
CA LEU A 358 -7.59 21.52 10.29
C LEU A 358 -9.00 22.02 9.93
N GLU A 359 -9.30 22.23 8.64
CA GLU A 359 -10.64 22.57 8.17
C GLU A 359 -11.67 21.46 8.45
N ARG A 360 -11.28 20.18 8.29
CA ARG A 360 -12.10 19.02 8.68
C ARG A 360 -12.36 18.97 10.18
N ALA A 361 -11.36 19.25 11.00
CA ALA A 361 -11.52 19.30 12.46
C ALA A 361 -12.50 20.41 12.86
N ASN A 362 -12.39 21.61 12.26
CA ASN A 362 -13.30 22.72 12.49
C ASN A 362 -14.74 22.41 12.03
N ALA A 363 -14.92 21.85 10.83
CA ALA A 363 -16.23 21.42 10.33
C ALA A 363 -16.91 20.38 11.27
N ARG A 364 -16.14 19.46 11.84
CA ARG A 364 -16.60 18.49 12.85
C ARG A 364 -16.96 19.16 14.18
N MET A 365 -16.23 20.18 14.61
CA MET A 365 -16.57 20.95 15.82
C MET A 365 -17.87 21.73 15.63
N GLU A 366 -18.02 22.47 14.53
CA GLU A 366 -19.27 23.17 14.18
C GLU A 366 -20.46 22.21 14.11
N TYR A 367 -20.29 21.03 13.50
CA TYR A 367 -21.33 20.02 13.42
C TYR A 367 -21.73 19.48 14.80
N LYS A 368 -20.76 19.21 15.69
CA LYS A 368 -21.02 18.81 17.08
C LYS A 368 -21.74 19.91 17.87
N GLU A 369 -21.33 21.16 17.72
CA GLU A 369 -21.99 22.31 18.34
C GLU A 369 -23.44 22.43 17.88
N LYS A 370 -23.70 22.49 16.58
CA LYS A 370 -25.05 22.52 15.99
C LYS A 370 -25.91 21.34 16.47
N LYS A 371 -25.32 20.15 16.64
CA LYS A 371 -26.00 18.97 17.19
C LYS A 371 -26.36 19.13 18.68
N MET A 372 -25.45 19.64 19.51
CA MET A 372 -25.72 19.93 20.92
C MET A 372 -26.81 21.00 21.07
N THR A 373 -26.74 22.09 20.31
CA THR A 373 -27.76 23.15 20.29
C THR A 373 -29.13 22.59 19.91
N LYS A 374 -29.24 21.78 18.84
CA LYS A 374 -30.52 21.12 18.48
C LYS A 374 -31.01 20.15 19.56
N GLN A 375 -30.12 19.44 20.25
CA GLN A 375 -30.51 18.56 21.36
C GLN A 375 -31.05 19.35 22.56
N GLU A 376 -30.45 20.50 22.88
CA GLU A 376 -30.92 21.40 23.94
C GLU A 376 -32.30 22.00 23.62
N TYR A 377 -32.47 22.53 22.40
CA TYR A 377 -33.78 23.03 21.95
C TYR A 377 -34.84 21.92 21.88
N ARG A 378 -34.48 20.68 21.54
CA ARG A 378 -35.39 19.52 21.58
C ARG A 378 -35.87 19.22 23.01
N LEU A 379 -35.00 19.30 24.01
CA LEU A 379 -35.39 19.12 25.40
C LEU A 379 -36.27 20.27 25.89
N LYS A 380 -35.88 21.52 25.62
CA LYS A 380 -36.66 22.72 25.98
C LYS A 380 -38.05 22.74 25.34
N SER A 381 -38.16 22.33 24.07
CA SER A 381 -39.46 22.24 23.38
C SER A 381 -40.36 21.13 23.93
N LEU A 382 -39.81 19.96 24.30
CA LEU A 382 -40.58 18.93 25.01
C LEU A 382 -41.11 19.44 26.36
N MET A 383 -40.27 20.16 27.13
CA MET A 383 -40.70 20.80 28.37
C MET A 383 -41.79 21.85 28.13
N GLY A 384 -41.68 22.66 27.07
CA GLY A 384 -42.69 23.65 26.67
C GLY A 384 -44.04 23.02 26.32
N ILE A 385 -44.05 21.92 25.56
CA ILE A 385 -45.26 21.14 25.26
C ILE A 385 -45.88 20.59 26.55
N GLY A 386 -45.07 19.93 27.40
CA GLY A 386 -45.55 19.35 28.67
C GLY A 386 -46.11 20.38 29.64
N ALA A 387 -45.42 21.51 29.82
CA ALA A 387 -45.86 22.62 30.67
C ALA A 387 -47.16 23.26 30.14
N GLY A 388 -47.28 23.46 28.83
CA GLY A 388 -48.51 23.97 28.21
C GLY A 388 -49.71 23.05 28.42
N ILE A 389 -49.53 21.73 28.25
CA ILE A 389 -50.58 20.73 28.51
C ILE A 389 -50.96 20.73 30.00
N LEU A 390 -49.99 20.72 30.91
CA LEU A 390 -50.24 20.77 32.36
C LEU A 390 -51.01 22.02 32.78
N LEU A 391 -50.69 23.18 32.21
CA LEU A 391 -51.40 24.44 32.48
C LEU A 391 -52.87 24.37 32.01
N ILE A 392 -53.11 23.81 30.81
CA ILE A 392 -54.48 23.60 30.30
C ILE A 392 -55.27 22.66 31.23
N VAL A 393 -54.67 21.55 31.69
CA VAL A 393 -55.30 20.60 32.62
C VAL A 393 -55.59 21.24 33.98
N LEU A 394 -54.66 22.03 34.51
CA LEU A 394 -54.84 22.78 35.76
C LEU A 394 -56.02 23.77 35.65
N ILE A 395 -56.06 24.56 34.56
CA ILE A 395 -57.15 25.52 34.30
C ILE A 395 -58.49 24.79 34.15
N ALA A 396 -58.55 23.69 33.37
CA ALA A 396 -59.74 22.88 33.22
C ALA A 396 -60.23 22.30 34.57
N THR A 397 -59.30 21.88 35.44
CA THR A 397 -59.61 21.37 36.78
C THR A 397 -60.21 22.47 37.67
N ILE A 398 -59.63 23.67 37.67
CA ILE A 398 -60.17 24.84 38.38
C ILE A 398 -61.58 25.18 37.88
N LEU A 399 -61.81 25.16 36.56
CA LEU A 399 -63.12 25.39 35.96
C LEU A 399 -64.16 24.33 36.38
N VAL A 400 -63.76 23.05 36.51
CA VAL A 400 -64.63 22.00 37.05
C VAL A 400 -65.00 22.28 38.52
N PHE A 401 -64.04 22.64 39.38
CA PHE A 401 -64.32 22.99 40.77
C PHE A 401 -65.26 24.21 40.90
N LEU A 402 -65.03 25.27 40.12
CA LEU A 402 -65.92 26.45 40.10
C LEU A 402 -67.32 26.10 39.57
N SER A 403 -67.42 25.19 38.59
CA SER A 403 -68.69 24.69 38.07
C SER A 403 -69.46 23.87 39.12
N ILE A 404 -68.76 23.03 39.88
CA ILE A 404 -69.33 22.27 41.01
C ILE A 404 -69.81 23.24 42.10
N GLN A 405 -68.99 24.20 42.53
CA GLN A 405 -69.38 25.21 43.54
C GLN A 405 -70.63 25.99 43.11
N ARG A 406 -70.70 26.41 41.84
CA ARG A 406 -71.88 27.07 41.26
C ARG A 406 -73.12 26.16 41.23
N SER A 407 -72.93 24.87 41.01
CA SER A 407 -74.01 23.88 40.98
C SER A 407 -74.54 23.57 42.39
N VAL A 408 -73.66 23.42 43.38
CA VAL A 408 -74.01 23.29 44.79
C VAL A 408 -74.77 24.52 45.28
N SER A 409 -74.27 25.73 45.02
CA SER A 409 -74.93 26.98 45.40
C SER A 409 -76.34 27.11 44.79
N LYS A 410 -76.56 26.66 43.54
CA LYS A 410 -77.90 26.58 42.93
C LYS A 410 -78.81 25.51 43.54
N ILE A 411 -78.24 24.44 44.09
CA ILE A 411 -78.99 23.40 44.81
C ILE A 411 -79.40 23.92 46.19
N GLU A 412 -78.51 24.59 46.92
CA GLU A 412 -78.82 25.30 48.17
C GLU A 412 -79.88 26.39 47.97
N GLU A 413 -79.79 27.19 46.89
CA GLU A 413 -80.79 28.20 46.53
C GLU A 413 -82.17 27.56 46.26
N LYS A 414 -82.24 26.37 45.66
CA LYS A 414 -83.49 25.63 45.48
C LYS A 414 -84.03 24.99 46.78
N LEU A 415 -83.17 24.38 47.58
CA LEU A 415 -83.56 23.75 48.85
C LEU A 415 -84.01 24.79 49.90
N SER A 416 -83.36 25.95 49.95
CA SER A 416 -83.77 27.06 50.82
C SER A 416 -85.08 27.72 50.40
N VAL A 417 -85.44 27.68 49.12
CA VAL A 417 -86.79 28.05 48.65
C VAL A 417 -87.83 26.98 49.03
N GLN A 418 -87.46 25.70 49.02
CA GLN A 418 -88.37 24.59 49.36
C GLN A 418 -88.63 24.44 50.87
N ASN A 419 -87.69 24.83 51.74
CA ASN A 419 -87.84 24.85 53.20
C ASN A 419 -88.52 26.12 53.76
N ASN A 420 -88.91 27.08 52.91
CA ASN A 420 -89.59 28.32 53.30
C ASN A 420 -91.01 28.42 52.69
N SER A 421 -91.68 27.29 52.45
CA SER A 421 -93.03 27.20 51.89
C SER A 421 -93.97 26.37 52.76
#